data_AF-A0A7W9D9W1-F1
#
_entry.id   AF-A0A7W9D9W1-F1
#
_cell.length_a   1.000
_cell.length_b   1.000
_cell.length_c   1.000
_cell.angle_alpha   90.00
_cell.angle_beta   90.00
_cell.angle_gamma   90.00
#
_symmetry.space_group_name_H-M   'P 1'
#
loop_
_entity.id
_entity.type
_entity.pdbx_description
1 polymer ?
#
loop_
_entity_poly.entity_id
_entity_poly.type
_entity_poly.pdbx_seq_one_letter_code
_entity_poly.pdbx_strand_id
1 'polypeptide(L)' 'MLLEPGLMPLHESKTNLFKSLGHPARIRVLELLHEADGHTAPVSHLLDYMDIEPSHLSQHLKVLHKNRLVKSQRERAHV' A
#
# COMPACT_ATOMS: atom_id res chain seq x y z
N MET A 1 6.84 -0.50 34.49
CA MET A 1 5.75 -1.07 33.67
C MET A 1 6.13 -0.82 32.22
N LEU A 2 6.80 -1.78 31.58
CA LEU A 2 7.21 -1.70 30.18
C LEU A 2 5.94 -1.83 29.34
N LEU A 3 5.54 -0.75 28.68
CA LEU A 3 4.44 -0.80 27.74
C LEU A 3 4.93 -1.51 26.48
N GLU A 4 4.47 -2.76 26.30
CA GLU A 4 4.63 -3.52 25.06
C GLU A 4 4.21 -2.67 23.84
N PRO A 5 4.91 -2.74 22.69
CA PRO A 5 4.50 -2.01 21.49
C PRO A 5 3.20 -2.60 20.92
N GLY A 6 2.07 -2.06 21.36
CA GLY A 6 0.72 -2.43 20.93
C GLY A 6 -0.40 -1.47 21.43
N LEU A 7 -0.05 -0.24 21.81
CA LEU A 7 -0.85 0.59 22.74
C LEU A 7 -2.00 1.39 22.12
N MET A 8 -2.33 1.20 20.85
CA MET A 8 -3.41 1.94 20.25
C MET A 8 -4.75 1.25 20.57
N PRO A 9 -5.73 1.94 21.20
CA PRO A 9 -7.07 1.41 21.39
C PRO A 9 -7.61 0.77 20.10
N LEU A 10 -8.31 -0.37 20.21
CA LEU A 10 -8.73 -1.13 19.03
C LEU A 10 -9.53 -0.29 18.02
N HIS A 11 -10.34 0.66 18.49
CA HIS A 11 -11.12 1.55 17.63
C HIS A 11 -10.22 2.53 16.85
N GLU A 12 -9.13 3.03 17.46
CA GLU A 12 -8.14 3.85 16.76
C GLU A 12 -7.35 3.03 15.74
N SER A 13 -6.96 1.80 16.10
CA SER A 13 -6.28 0.87 15.17
C SER A 13 -7.16 0.59 13.94
N LYS A 14 -8.43 0.28 14.17
CA LYS A 14 -9.44 0.11 13.10
C LYS A 14 -9.60 1.40 12.29
N THR A 15 -9.67 2.55 12.95
CA THR A 15 -9.78 3.85 12.27
C THR A 15 -8.59 4.09 11.34
N ASN A 16 -7.36 3.78 11.76
CA ASN A 16 -6.18 3.94 10.93
C ASN A 16 -6.16 2.98 9.75
N LEU A 17 -6.63 1.74 9.93
CA LEU A 17 -6.85 0.80 8.84
C LEU A 17 -7.85 1.37 7.82
N PHE A 18 -9.03 1.80 8.26
CA PHE A 18 -10.04 2.35 7.37
C PHE A 18 -9.58 3.63 6.67
N LYS A 19 -8.90 4.53 7.37
CA LYS A 19 -8.26 5.72 6.77
C LYS A 19 -7.22 5.35 5.72
N SER A 20 -6.55 4.22 5.88
CA SER A 20 -5.57 3.69 4.93
C SER A 20 -6.22 3.08 3.68
N LEU A 21 -7.47 2.63 3.80
CA LEU A 21 -8.24 2.04 2.71
C LEU A 21 -9.16 3.04 2.00
N GLY A 22 -9.58 4.13 2.68
CA GLY A 22 -10.63 5.06 2.21
C GLY A 22 -10.29 5.98 1.05
N HIS A 23 -9.43 5.59 0.10
CA HIS A 23 -9.20 6.33 -1.16
C HIS A 23 -9.27 5.37 -2.35
N PRO A 24 -10.01 5.70 -3.43
CA PRO A 24 -10.20 4.80 -4.58
C PRO A 24 -8.89 4.26 -5.17
N ALA A 25 -7.89 5.13 -5.36
CA ALA A 25 -6.58 4.71 -5.88
C ALA A 25 -5.90 3.62 -5.03
N ARG A 26 -6.06 3.64 -3.70
CA ARG A 26 -5.46 2.64 -2.80
C ARG A 26 -6.18 1.30 -2.90
N ILE A 27 -7.50 1.33 -3.02
CA ILE A 27 -8.29 0.12 -3.30
C ILE A 27 -7.88 -0.45 -4.64
N ARG A 28 -7.79 0.39 -5.68
CA ARG A 28 -7.40 -0.05 -7.03
C ARG A 28 -6.02 -0.69 -7.07
N VAL A 29 -5.04 -0.15 -6.33
CA VAL A 29 -3.73 -0.79 -6.17
C VAL A 29 -3.85 -2.18 -5.55
N LEU A 30 -4.65 -2.34 -4.49
CA LEU A 30 -4.82 -3.64 -3.83
C LEU A 30 -5.55 -4.65 -4.72
N GLU A 31 -6.50 -4.22 -5.54
CA GLU A 31 -7.16 -5.05 -6.56
C GLU A 31 -6.15 -5.54 -7.62
N LEU A 32 -5.37 -4.63 -8.20
CA LEU A 32 -4.35 -4.98 -9.20
C LEU A 32 -3.29 -5.93 -8.64
N LEU A 33 -2.86 -5.71 -7.40
CA LEU A 33 -1.96 -6.65 -6.72
C LEU A 33 -2.65 -7.99 -6.43
N HIS A 34 -3.95 -8.01 -6.11
CA HIS A 34 -4.66 -9.27 -5.90
C HIS A 34 -4.77 -10.09 -7.20
N GLU A 35 -4.99 -9.43 -8.33
CA GLU A 35 -5.12 -10.02 -9.67
C GLU A 35 -3.79 -10.47 -10.28
N ALA A 36 -2.67 -9.83 -9.90
CA ALA A 36 -1.34 -10.16 -10.40
C ALA A 36 -0.81 -11.51 -9.88
N ASP A 37 -0.03 -12.20 -10.72
CA ASP A 37 0.63 -13.45 -10.32
C ASP A 37 1.56 -13.24 -9.12
N GLY A 38 1.50 -14.15 -8.14
CA GLY A 38 2.25 -14.04 -6.89
C GLY A 38 1.90 -12.83 -6.01
N HIS A 39 0.80 -12.11 -6.30
CA HIS A 39 0.37 -10.89 -5.64
C HIS A 39 1.41 -9.75 -5.63
N THR A 40 2.19 -9.66 -6.71
CA THR A 40 3.26 -8.68 -6.87
C THR A 40 3.19 -8.06 -8.26
N ALA A 41 3.46 -6.76 -8.35
CA ALA A 41 3.50 -6.04 -9.62
C ALA A 41 4.53 -4.91 -9.56
N PRO A 42 5.26 -4.64 -10.66
CA PRO A 42 6.10 -3.46 -10.74
C PRO A 42 5.25 -2.19 -10.75
N VAL A 43 5.81 -1.08 -10.25
CA VAL A 43 5.10 0.21 -10.21
C VAL A 43 4.65 0.67 -11.60
N SER A 44 5.42 0.34 -12.65
CA SER A 44 5.03 0.63 -14.04
C SER A 44 3.72 -0.06 -14.43
N HIS A 45 3.54 -1.33 -14.06
CA HIS A 45 2.29 -2.05 -14.31
C HIS A 45 1.11 -1.38 -13.60
N LEU A 46 1.29 -0.95 -12.35
CA LEU A 46 0.22 -0.22 -11.66
C LEU A 46 -0.15 1.09 -12.37
N LEU A 47 0.82 1.80 -12.95
CA LEU A 47 0.57 3.02 -13.73
C LEU A 47 -0.19 2.73 -15.03
N ASP A 48 0.09 1.61 -15.69
CA ASP A 48 -0.59 1.25 -16.95
C ASP A 48 -2.12 1.07 -16.77
N TYR A 49 -2.57 0.73 -15.55
CA TYR A 49 -3.99 0.50 -15.23
C TYR A 49 -4.62 1.57 -14.35
N MET A 50 -3.93 2.69 -14.14
CA MET A 50 -4.40 3.78 -13.29
C MET A 50 -4.21 5.14 -13.97
N ASP A 51 -5.28 5.92 -14.09
CA ASP A 51 -5.24 7.29 -14.61
C ASP A 51 -4.77 8.28 -13.52
N ILE A 52 -3.53 8.12 -13.04
CA ILE A 52 -2.91 9.01 -12.04
C ILE A 52 -1.42 9.23 -12.33
N GLU A 53 -0.94 10.39 -11.94
CA GLU A 53 0.48 10.74 -12.04
C GLU A 53 1.38 9.84 -11.17
N PRO A 54 2.63 9.54 -11.60
CA PRO A 54 3.57 8.71 -10.84
C PRO A 54 3.85 9.19 -9.41
N SER A 55 3.86 10.51 -9.20
CA SER A 55 4.04 11.11 -7.87
C SER A 55 2.86 10.82 -6.93
N HIS A 56 1.63 10.89 -7.46
CA HIS A 56 0.41 10.56 -6.72
C HIS A 56 0.35 9.07 -6.39
N LEU A 57 0.68 8.19 -7.33
CA LEU A 57 0.78 6.75 -7.06
C LEU A 57 1.81 6.48 -5.96
N SER A 58 2.99 7.08 -6.03
CA SER A 58 4.04 6.94 -5.03
C SER A 58 3.58 7.36 -3.63
N GLN A 59 2.78 8.43 -3.54
CA GLN A 59 2.18 8.86 -2.27
C GLN A 59 1.20 7.82 -1.72
N HIS A 60 0.33 7.25 -2.57
CA HIS A 60 -0.59 6.19 -2.16
C HIS A 60 0.14 4.92 -1.70
N LEU A 61 1.16 4.48 -2.44
CA LEU A 61 2.00 3.33 -2.07
C LEU A 61 2.70 3.57 -0.73
N LYS A 62 3.20 4.78 -0.47
CA LYS A 62 3.80 5.14 0.82
C LYS A 62 2.80 5.01 1.98
N VAL A 63 1.54 5.42 1.77
CA VAL A 63 0.48 5.27 2.78
C VAL A 63 0.15 3.80 3.03
N LEU A 64 -0.02 3.00 1.96
CA LEU A 64 -0.27 1.56 2.08
C LEU A 64 0.89 0.84 2.79
N HIS A 65 2.14 1.15 2.42
CA HIS A 65 3.33 0.56 3.03
C HIS A 65 3.47 0.93 4.51
N LYS A 66 3.28 2.22 4.87
CA LYS A 66 3.33 2.67 6.27
C LYS A 66 2.31 1.94 7.15
N ASN A 67 1.17 1.57 6.60
CA ASN A 67 0.12 0.83 7.29
C ASN A 67 0.20 -0.69 7.07
N ARG A 68 1.33 -1.18 6.52
CA ARG A 68 1.64 -2.61 6.33
C ARG A 68 0.64 -3.35 5.42
N LEU A 69 -0.07 -2.62 4.55
CA LEU A 69 -1.00 -3.19 3.59
C LEU A 69 -0.30 -3.73 2.33
N VAL A 70 0.89 -3.21 2.03
CA VAL A 70 1.75 -3.68 0.94
C VAL A 70 3.20 -3.72 1.42
N LYS A 71 4.02 -4.52 0.75
CA LYS A 71 5.48 -4.52 0.89
C LYS A 71 6.10 -3.97 -0.38
N SER A 72 7.32 -3.44 -0.27
CA SER A 72 8.11 -3.05 -1.43
C SER A 72 9.42 -3.83 -1.44
N GLN A 73 9.83 -4.26 -2.63
CA GLN A 73 11.13 -4.85 -2.88
C GLN A 73 11.77 -4.08 -4.01
N ARG A 74 13.06 -3.77 -3.86
CA ARG A 74 13.86 -3.21 -4.95
C ARG A 74 14.66 -4.35 -5.57
N GLU A 75 14.17 -4.87 -6.68
CA GLU A 75 14.99 -5.74 -7.52
C GLU A 75 16.05 -4.90 -8.22
N ARG A 76 17.29 -5.38 -8.24
CA ARG A 76 18.32 -4.74 -9.06
C ARG A 76 17.94 -5.04 -10.51
N ALA A 77 17.57 -4.01 -11.27
CA ALA A 77 17.56 -4.13 -12.72
C ALA A 77 18.99 -4.52 -13.13
N HIS A 78 19.15 -5.74 -13.66
CA HIS A 78 20.36 -6.08 -14.40
C HIS A 78 20.33 -5.17 -15.64
N VAL A 79 21.21 -4.17 -15.65
CA VAL A 79 21.54 -3.37 -16.82
C VAL A 79 22.58 -4.14 -17.62
#